data_AF-A0A957AQ96-F1
#
_entry.id   AF-A0A957AQ96-F1
#
_cell.length_a   1.000
_cell.length_b   1.000
_cell.length_c   1.000
_cell.angle_alpha   90.00
_cell.angle_beta   90.00
_cell.angle_gamma   90.00
#
_symmetry.space_group_name_H-M   'P 1'
#
loop_
_entity.id
_entity.type
_entity.pdbx_description
1 polymer ?
#
loop_
_entity_poly.entity_id
_entity_poly.type
_entity_poly.pdbx_seq_one_letter_code
_entity_poly.pdbx_strand_id
1 'polypeptide(L)'
;MSTTYRSLLRWSPRALGAAYAVFISLFALDVWGTGAGFWNELAAFLIHLLPVYFILGALVIAWKNPRVGGILFIVLATGFGLAFGRGEIVTLLLMAMVPTAIGLLFIGDGCIDQAELRPRM
;
A
#
# COMPACT_ATOMS: atom_id res chain seq x y z
N MET A 1 26.09 0.81 8.03
CA MET A 1 24.80 0.75 8.75
C MET A 1 24.80 -0.42 9.71
N SER A 2 24.24 -0.25 10.91
CA SER A 2 24.08 -1.35 11.86
C SER A 2 23.09 -2.40 11.34
N THR A 3 23.22 -3.64 11.81
CA THR A 3 22.32 -4.75 11.47
C THR A 3 20.87 -4.46 11.84
N THR A 4 20.63 -3.77 12.96
CA THR A 4 19.31 -3.33 13.41
C THR A 4 18.64 -2.40 12.42
N TYR A 5 19.36 -1.38 11.93
CA TYR A 5 18.79 -0.42 10.97
C TYR A 5 18.34 -1.12 9.69
N ARG A 6 19.14 -2.06 9.19
CA ARG A 6 18.81 -2.85 7.99
C ARG A 6 17.55 -3.69 8.19
N SER A 7 17.46 -4.36 9.34
CA SER A 7 16.27 -5.13 9.69
C SER A 7 15.03 -4.25 9.75
N LEU A 8 15.14 -3.07 10.37
CA LEU A 8 14.05 -2.10 10.43
C LEU A 8 13.61 -1.62 9.05
N LEU A 9 14.55 -1.23 8.17
CA LEU A 9 14.19 -0.77 6.82
C LEU A 9 13.58 -1.87 5.96
N ARG A 10 13.97 -3.12 6.18
CA ARG A 10 13.40 -4.27 5.49
C ARG A 10 11.99 -4.59 5.98
N TRP A 11 11.76 -4.63 7.29
CA TRP A 11 10.47 -5.08 7.83
C TRP A 11 9.43 -3.98 7.98
N SER A 12 9.84 -2.72 8.21
CA SER A 12 8.90 -1.61 8.37
C SER A 12 7.97 -1.37 7.17
N PRO A 13 8.42 -1.27 5.90
CA PRO A 13 7.50 -1.04 4.78
C PRO A 13 6.53 -2.22 4.58
N ARG A 14 6.95 -3.44 4.91
CA ARG A 14 6.10 -4.64 4.81
C ARG A 14 4.99 -4.65 5.87
N ALA A 15 5.36 -4.38 7.12
CA ALA A 15 4.41 -4.27 8.22
C ALA A 15 3.44 -3.10 7.99
N LEU A 16 3.94 -1.93 7.58
CA LEU A 16 3.13 -0.76 7.28
C LEU A 16 2.22 -0.99 6.07
N GLY A 17 2.71 -1.63 5.00
CA GLY A 17 1.89 -2.01 3.84
C GLY A 17 0.74 -2.95 4.21
N ALA A 18 1.00 -3.96 5.04
CA ALA A 18 -0.03 -4.86 5.53
C ALA A 18 -1.04 -4.14 6.44
N ALA A 19 -0.56 -3.33 7.38
CA ALA A 19 -1.42 -2.53 8.25
C ALA A 19 -2.30 -1.54 7.46
N TYR A 20 -1.74 -0.92 6.41
CA TYR A 20 -2.47 -0.03 5.53
C TYR A 20 -3.56 -0.76 4.75
N ALA A 21 -3.27 -1.96 4.21
CA ALA A 21 -4.28 -2.78 3.54
C ALA A 21 -5.45 -3.13 4.48
N VAL A 22 -5.16 -3.52 5.72
CA VAL A 22 -6.18 -3.79 6.75
C VAL A 22 -6.98 -2.53 7.06
N PHE A 23 -6.31 -1.39 7.29
CA PHE A 23 -6.98 -0.12 7.55
C PHE A 23 -7.95 0.28 6.42
N ILE A 24 -7.51 0.21 5.16
CA ILE A 24 -8.34 0.55 4.01
C ILE A 24 -9.52 -0.44 3.85
N SER A 25 -9.34 -1.71 4.22
CA SER A 25 -10.44 -2.69 4.17
C SER A 25 -11.61 -2.38 5.11
N LEU A 26 -11.37 -1.64 6.20
CA LEU A 26 -12.43 -1.24 7.13
C LEU A 26 -13.46 -0.32 6.47
N PHE A 27 -13.05 0.49 5.49
CA PHE A 27 -13.96 1.39 4.78
C PHE A 27 -14.95 0.63 3.92
N ALA A 28 -14.61 -0.57 3.43
CA ALA A 28 -15.52 -1.38 2.62
C ALA A 28 -16.72 -1.92 3.43
N LEU A 29 -16.68 -1.85 4.77
CA LEU A 29 -17.77 -2.35 5.62
C LEU A 29 -19.01 -1.44 5.61
N ASP A 30 -18.94 -0.26 5.00
CA ASP A 30 -20.03 0.71 4.92
C ASP A 30 -21.20 0.28 4.02
N VAL A 31 -20.98 -0.69 3.13
CA VAL A 31 -22.01 -1.21 2.21
C VAL A 31 -23.03 -2.14 2.86
N TRP A 32 -22.81 -2.57 4.10
CA TRP A 32 -23.67 -3.52 4.81
C TRP A 32 -24.84 -2.81 5.51
N GLY A 33 -26.01 -3.46 5.56
CA GLY A 33 -27.17 -2.95 6.29
C GLY A 33 -27.96 -1.87 5.52
N THR A 34 -27.81 -1.82 4.21
CA THR A 34 -28.54 -0.90 3.32
C THR A 34 -29.95 -1.41 2.98
N GLY A 35 -30.21 -2.70 3.21
CA GLY A 35 -31.49 -3.34 2.87
C GLY A 35 -31.57 -3.85 1.44
N ALA A 36 -30.46 -3.80 0.69
CA ALA A 36 -30.38 -4.27 -0.70
C ALA A 36 -30.43 -5.81 -0.84
N GLY A 37 -30.38 -6.54 0.29
CA GLY A 37 -30.34 -8.00 0.35
C GLY A 37 -28.92 -8.55 0.35
N PHE A 38 -28.72 -9.70 1.00
CA PHE A 38 -27.39 -10.24 1.31
C PHE A 38 -26.45 -10.35 0.09
N TRP A 39 -26.92 -10.88 -1.04
CA TRP A 39 -26.07 -11.09 -2.22
C TRP A 39 -25.64 -9.79 -2.89
N ASN A 40 -26.50 -8.77 -2.87
CA ASN A 40 -26.18 -7.46 -3.43
C ASN A 40 -25.15 -6.74 -2.54
N GLU A 41 -25.33 -6.77 -1.22
CA GLU A 41 -24.38 -6.19 -0.27
C GLU A 41 -23.02 -6.92 -0.32
N LEU A 42 -23.02 -8.25 -0.44
CA LEU A 42 -21.80 -9.03 -0.61
C LEU A 42 -21.05 -8.67 -1.91
N ALA A 43 -21.76 -8.53 -3.02
CA ALA A 43 -21.15 -8.11 -4.28
C ALA A 43 -20.57 -6.68 -4.17
N ALA A 44 -21.31 -5.75 -3.57
CA ALA A 44 -20.85 -4.39 -3.31
C ALA A 44 -19.60 -4.38 -2.43
N PHE A 45 -19.55 -5.22 -1.39
CA PHE A 45 -18.43 -5.35 -0.47
C PHE A 45 -17.16 -5.81 -1.20
N LEU A 46 -17.26 -6.86 -2.03
CA LEU A 46 -16.13 -7.35 -2.82
C LEU A 46 -15.61 -6.30 -3.83
N ILE A 47 -16.50 -5.47 -4.38
CA ILE A 47 -16.12 -4.36 -5.25
C ILE A 47 -15.44 -3.24 -4.43
N HIS A 48 -15.94 -2.90 -3.24
CA HIS A 48 -15.33 -1.88 -2.37
C HIS A 48 -13.96 -2.30 -1.83
N LEU A 49 -13.64 -3.60 -1.85
CA LEU A 49 -12.30 -4.11 -1.55
C LEU A 49 -11.29 -3.96 -2.71
N LEU A 50 -11.68 -3.50 -3.90
CA LEU A 50 -10.75 -3.30 -5.02
C LEU A 50 -9.50 -2.48 -4.65
N PRO A 51 -9.58 -1.34 -3.94
CA PRO A 51 -8.39 -0.61 -3.50
C PRO A 51 -7.45 -1.46 -2.64
N VAL A 52 -7.99 -2.32 -1.77
CA VAL A 52 -7.23 -3.24 -0.93
C VAL A 52 -6.51 -4.28 -1.77
N TYR A 53 -7.17 -4.86 -2.78
CA TYR A 53 -6.56 -5.85 -3.66
C TYR A 53 -5.37 -5.26 -4.43
N PHE A 54 -5.45 -4.01 -4.89
CA PHE A 54 -4.31 -3.34 -5.52
C PHE A 54 -3.14 -3.13 -4.54
N ILE A 55 -3.42 -2.69 -3.31
CA ILE A 55 -2.40 -2.53 -2.26
C ILE A 55 -1.71 -3.87 -1.96
N LEU A 56 -2.49 -4.95 -1.80
CA LEU A 56 -1.95 -6.30 -1.54
C LEU A 56 -1.13 -6.81 -2.72
N GLY A 57 -1.57 -6.57 -3.96
CA GLY A 57 -0.82 -6.89 -5.17
C GLY A 57 0.55 -6.19 -5.20
N ALA A 58 0.59 -4.89 -4.93
CA ALA A 58 1.82 -4.12 -4.83
C ALA A 58 2.74 -4.65 -3.70
N LEU A 59 2.18 -4.98 -2.54
CA LEU A 59 2.91 -5.53 -1.39
C LEU A 59 3.52 -6.91 -1.69
N VAL A 60 2.79 -7.80 -2.36
CA VAL A 60 3.29 -9.11 -2.78
C VAL A 60 4.48 -8.96 -3.74
N ILE A 61 4.37 -8.05 -4.71
CA ILE A 61 5.46 -7.73 -5.63
C ILE A 61 6.66 -7.15 -4.87
N ALA A 62 6.41 -6.23 -3.93
CA ALA A 62 7.42 -5.60 -3.09
C ALA A 62 8.22 -6.61 -2.24
N TRP A 63 7.63 -7.77 -1.92
CA TRP A 63 8.30 -8.81 -1.15
C TRP A 63 9.49 -9.41 -1.88
N LYS A 64 9.39 -9.57 -3.22
CA LYS A 64 10.48 -10.09 -4.08
C LYS A 64 11.33 -8.97 -4.69
N ASN A 65 10.72 -7.84 -5.04
CA ASN A 65 11.40 -6.70 -5.62
C ASN A 65 10.94 -5.40 -4.94
N PRO A 66 11.63 -4.97 -3.86
CA PRO A 66 11.25 -3.80 -3.08
C PRO A 66 11.15 -2.53 -3.94
N ARG A 67 12.06 -2.31 -4.91
CA ARG A 67 12.01 -1.11 -5.75
C ARG A 67 10.76 -1.06 -6.63
N VAL A 68 10.46 -2.16 -7.32
CA VAL A 68 9.27 -2.24 -8.19
C VAL A 68 8.01 -2.09 -7.34
N GLY A 69 7.94 -2.80 -6.21
CA GLY A 69 6.83 -2.66 -5.27
C GLY A 69 6.66 -1.23 -4.76
N GLY A 70 7.76 -0.56 -4.41
CA GLY A 70 7.73 0.83 -3.97
C GLY A 70 7.23 1.78 -5.05
N ILE A 71 7.66 1.61 -6.31
CA ILE A 71 7.11 2.37 -7.45
C ILE A 71 5.61 2.12 -7.61
N LEU A 72 5.15 0.87 -7.49
CA LEU A 72 3.72 0.55 -7.55
C LEU A 72 2.95 1.26 -6.43
N PHE A 73 3.49 1.33 -5.21
CA PHE A 73 2.87 2.10 -4.12
C PHE A 73 2.75 3.59 -4.44
N ILE A 74 3.76 4.20 -5.11
CA ILE A 74 3.68 5.60 -5.56
C ILE A 74 2.61 5.80 -6.67
N VAL A 75 2.54 4.85 -7.60
CA VAL A 75 1.50 4.87 -8.65
C VAL A 75 0.11 4.75 -8.04
N LEU A 76 -0.07 3.85 -7.07
CA LEU A 76 -1.33 3.70 -6.34
C LEU A 76 -1.67 4.96 -5.53
N ALA A 77 -0.69 5.57 -4.84
CA ALA A 77 -0.89 6.82 -4.12
C ALA A 77 -1.42 7.93 -5.04
N THR A 78 -0.83 8.05 -6.23
CA THR A 78 -1.25 9.04 -7.23
C THR A 78 -2.65 8.71 -7.76
N GLY A 79 -2.90 7.46 -8.13
CA GLY A 79 -4.19 7.01 -8.65
C GLY A 79 -5.32 7.20 -7.64
N PHE A 80 -5.12 6.76 -6.39
CA PHE A 80 -6.11 6.91 -5.33
C PHE A 80 -6.33 8.38 -4.96
N GLY A 81 -5.28 9.18 -4.88
CA GLY A 81 -5.41 10.62 -4.63
C GLY A 81 -6.25 11.33 -5.70
N LEU A 82 -6.05 10.98 -6.98
CA LEU A 82 -6.81 11.55 -8.09
C LEU A 82 -8.27 11.05 -8.15
N ALA A 83 -8.51 9.79 -7.81
CA ALA A 83 -9.82 9.15 -7.87
C ALA A 83 -10.73 9.50 -6.68
N PHE A 84 -10.17 9.56 -5.46
CA PHE A 84 -10.94 9.68 -4.22
C PHE A 84 -10.67 10.97 -3.44
N GLY A 85 -9.53 11.64 -3.67
CA GLY A 85 -9.09 12.78 -2.85
C GLY A 85 -9.63 14.15 -3.27
N ARG A 86 -10.50 14.23 -4.28
CA ARG A 86 -10.99 15.53 -4.78
C ARG A 86 -11.98 16.15 -3.79
N GLY A 87 -11.66 17.33 -3.28
CA GLY A 87 -12.53 18.11 -2.39
C GLY A 87 -12.48 17.72 -0.91
N GLU A 88 -11.86 16.60 -0.57
CA GLU A 88 -11.77 16.10 0.81
C GLU A 88 -10.30 15.91 1.23
N ILE A 89 -9.78 16.88 1.99
CA ILE A 89 -8.35 16.91 2.33
C ILE A 89 -7.91 15.69 3.14
N VAL A 90 -8.77 15.20 4.04
CA VAL A 90 -8.47 14.03 4.88
C VAL A 90 -8.37 12.78 4.01
N THR A 91 -9.31 12.58 3.09
CA THR A 91 -9.29 11.46 2.13
C THR A 91 -8.07 11.54 1.24
N LEU A 92 -7.72 12.72 0.72
CA LEU A 92 -6.51 12.92 -0.08
C LEU A 92 -5.25 12.54 0.70
N LEU A 93 -5.13 13.00 1.96
CA LEU A 93 -3.98 12.67 2.80
C LEU A 93 -3.89 11.16 3.07
N LEU A 94 -4.99 10.51 3.42
CA LEU A 94 -5.02 9.06 3.67
C LEU A 94 -4.71 8.22 2.41
N MET A 95 -5.24 8.64 1.26
CA MET A 95 -5.15 7.89 0.00
C MET A 95 -3.84 8.13 -0.74
N ALA A 96 -3.18 9.28 -0.54
CA ALA A 96 -1.93 9.62 -1.23
C ALA A 96 -0.71 9.56 -0.30
N MET A 97 -0.76 10.16 0.89
CA MET A 97 0.44 10.34 1.71
C MET A 97 0.95 9.02 2.30
N VAL A 98 0.06 8.21 2.86
CA VAL A 98 0.42 6.93 3.51
C VAL A 98 1.06 5.95 2.52
N PRO A 99 0.45 5.62 1.35
CA PRO A 99 1.08 4.76 0.37
C PRO A 99 2.34 5.37 -0.25
N THR A 100 2.43 6.70 -0.34
CA THR A 100 3.69 7.38 -0.75
C THR A 100 4.82 7.08 0.23
N ALA A 101 4.60 7.25 1.53
CA ALA A 101 5.59 6.97 2.55
C ALA A 101 6.05 5.50 2.53
N ILE A 102 5.10 4.57 2.41
CA ILE A 102 5.39 3.13 2.27
C ILE A 102 6.22 2.85 1.02
N GLY A 103 5.85 3.47 -0.12
CA GLY A 103 6.56 3.33 -1.39
C GLY A 103 8.01 3.83 -1.31
N LEU A 104 8.24 4.99 -0.68
CA LEU A 104 9.58 5.53 -0.47
C LEU A 104 10.45 4.61 0.42
N LEU A 105 9.87 4.02 1.47
CA LEU A 105 10.57 3.05 2.32
C LEU A 105 10.97 1.79 1.54
N PHE A 106 10.07 1.27 0.68
CA PHE A 106 10.38 0.13 -0.18
C PHE A 106 11.46 0.42 -1.23
N ILE A 107 11.45 1.62 -1.81
CA ILE A 107 12.53 2.07 -2.71
C ILE A 107 13.84 2.16 -1.94
N GLY A 108 13.82 2.71 -0.72
CA GLY A 108 14.98 2.77 0.19
C GLY A 108 15.57 1.39 0.46
N ASP A 109 14.74 0.42 0.87
CA ASP A 109 15.11 -0.99 1.09
C ASP A 109 15.83 -1.57 -0.13
N GLY A 110 15.19 -1.49 -1.31
CA GLY A 110 15.76 -2.02 -2.53
C GLY A 110 16.99 -1.26 -3.04
N CYS A 111 17.18 0.00 -2.65
CA CYS A 111 18.39 0.76 -2.95
C CYS A 111 19.61 0.22 -2.20
N ILE A 112 19.43 -0.12 -0.92
CA ILE A 112 20.50 -0.70 -0.09
C ILE A 112 20.87 -2.10 -0.59
N ASP A 113 19.89 -2.97 -0.85
CA ASP A 113 20.15 -4.35 -1.32
C ASP A 113 21.00 -4.38 -2.60
N GLN A 114 20.75 -3.47 -3.54
CA GLN A 114 21.48 -3.39 -4.81
C GLN A 114 22.88 -2.76 -4.68
N ALA A 115 23.07 -1.85 -3.73
CA ALA A 115 24.40 -1.28 -3.45
C ALA A 115 25.37 -2.33 -2.90
N GLU A 116 24.85 -3.41 -2.30
CA GLU A 116 25.66 -4.52 -1.79
C GLU A 116 25.96 -5.58 -2.86
N LEU A 117 25.07 -5.74 -3.84
CA LEU A 117 25.28 -6.66 -4.96
C LEU A 117 26.30 -6.15 -5.98
N ARG A 118 26.62 -4.85 -5.99
CA ARG A 118 27.70 -4.31 -6.81
C ARG A 118 29.05 -4.55 -6.10
N PRO A 119 29.92 -5.44 -6.62
CA PRO A 119 31.27 -5.57 -6.07
C PRO A 119 32.00 -4.23 -6.18
N ARG A 120 32.65 -3.82 -5.09
CA ARG A 120 33.54 -2.66 -5.07
C ARG A 120 34.73 -3.01 -5.96
N MET A 121 34.72 -2.51 -7.19
CA MET A 121 35.89 -2.51 -8.08
C MET A 121 36.90 -1.46 -7.60
#